data_AF-A0AA40F7I0-F1
#
_entry.id   AF-A0AA40F7I0-F1
#
_cell.length_a   1.000
_cell.length_b   1.000
_cell.length_c   1.000
_cell.angle_alpha   90.00
_cell.angle_beta   90.00
_cell.angle_gamma   90.00
#
_symmetry.space_group_name_H-M   'P 1'
#
loop_
_entity.id
_entity.type
_entity.pdbx_description
1 polymer ?
#
loop_
_entity_poly.entity_id
_entity_poly.type
_entity_poly.pdbx_seq_one_letter_code
_entity_poly.pdbx_strand_id
1 'polypeptide(L)'
;MSAAVGVNAVLYGMMVVVGMVGFGPMLMHYFGGRFLEVAFERPMSRVQEREADFIGLMMMSEACFDPGDAVGFWERMSRMEKREGEEVPEWMSTHPSNEKRVEAMKEWLPKAMEKREASDCRTTASFAEGFRRALGRGVIVVA
;
A
#
# COMPACT_ATOMS: atom_id res chain seq x y z
N MET A 1 -29.96 -4.05 -58.61
CA MET A 1 -29.47 -4.51 -57.29
C MET A 1 -28.09 -3.93 -56.92
N SER A 2 -27.75 -2.69 -57.33
CA SER A 2 -26.37 -2.15 -57.20
C SER A 2 -26.23 -0.96 -56.22
N ALA A 3 -27.28 -0.16 -56.01
CA ALA A 3 -27.21 1.02 -55.13
C ALA A 3 -27.12 0.70 -53.63
N ALA A 4 -27.68 -0.43 -53.18
CA ALA A 4 -27.69 -0.80 -51.75
C ALA A 4 -26.31 -1.26 -51.25
N VAL A 5 -25.48 -1.86 -52.11
CA VAL A 5 -24.15 -2.35 -51.73
C VAL A 5 -23.21 -1.16 -51.47
N GLY A 6 -23.26 -0.12 -52.29
CA GLY A 6 -22.46 1.09 -52.11
C GLY A 6 -22.83 1.87 -50.84
N VAL A 7 -24.13 2.02 -50.56
CA VAL A 7 -24.61 2.69 -49.35
C VAL A 7 -24.25 1.90 -48.10
N ASN A 8 -24.39 0.57 -48.11
CA ASN A 8 -23.98 -0.28 -47.00
C ASN A 8 -22.47 -0.26 -46.79
N ALA A 9 -21.66 -0.31 -47.85
CA ALA A 9 -20.21 -0.23 -47.74
C ALA A 9 -19.73 1.11 -47.13
N VAL A 10 -20.37 2.22 -47.51
CA VAL A 10 -20.10 3.54 -46.94
C VAL A 10 -20.54 3.60 -45.48
N LEU A 11 -21.71 3.08 -45.14
CA LEU A 11 -22.21 3.03 -43.75
C LEU A 11 -21.33 2.16 -42.85
N TYR A 12 -20.94 0.96 -43.30
CA TYR A 12 -20.03 0.09 -42.56
C TYR A 12 -18.64 0.71 -42.44
N GLY A 13 -18.12 1.31 -43.51
CA GLY A 13 -16.85 2.04 -43.48
C GLY A 13 -16.88 3.21 -42.50
N MET A 14 -17.96 3.99 -42.48
CA MET A 14 -18.13 5.09 -41.53
C MET A 14 -18.28 4.59 -40.08
N MET A 15 -18.99 3.48 -39.84
CA MET A 15 -19.06 2.85 -38.52
C MET A 15 -17.68 2.38 -38.02
N VAL A 16 -16.88 1.79 -38.90
CA VAL A 16 -15.51 1.37 -38.57
C VAL A 16 -14.63 2.58 -38.26
N VAL A 17 -14.70 3.65 -39.04
CA VAL A 17 -13.92 4.87 -38.80
C VAL A 17 -14.37 5.59 -37.52
N VAL A 18 -15.67 5.72 -37.26
CA VAL A 18 -16.20 6.27 -36.01
C VAL A 18 -15.84 5.40 -34.81
N GLY A 19 -15.82 4.07 -34.98
CA GLY A 19 -15.33 3.13 -33.98
C GLY A 19 -13.83 3.27 -33.72
N MET A 20 -12.99 3.33 -34.76
CA MET A 20 -11.53 3.36 -34.64
C MET A 20 -10.94 4.71 -34.27
N VAL A 21 -11.59 5.83 -34.63
CA VAL A 21 -11.08 7.20 -34.42
C VAL A 21 -11.94 7.99 -33.43
N GLY A 22 -13.20 7.60 -33.24
CA GLY A 22 -14.13 8.25 -32.31
C GLY A 22 -14.24 7.55 -30.96
N PHE A 23 -15.38 6.91 -30.69
CA PHE A 23 -15.68 6.36 -29.36
C PHE A 23 -14.88 5.12 -28.98
N GLY A 24 -14.31 4.35 -29.92
CA GLY A 24 -13.57 3.13 -29.59
C GLY A 24 -12.24 3.39 -28.88
N PRO A 25 -11.38 4.33 -29.30
CA PRO A 25 -10.21 4.74 -28.52
C PRO A 25 -10.58 5.25 -27.12
N MET A 26 -11.68 6.01 -26.98
CA MET A 26 -12.15 6.50 -25.68
C MET A 26 -12.61 5.34 -24.78
N LEU A 27 -13.39 4.40 -25.32
CA LEU A 27 -13.82 3.20 -24.61
C LEU A 27 -12.63 2.31 -24.23
N MET A 28 -11.68 2.10 -25.13
CA MET A 28 -10.49 1.31 -24.85
C MET A 28 -9.58 1.99 -23.83
N HIS A 29 -9.43 3.32 -23.86
CA HIS A 29 -8.64 4.03 -22.87
C HIS A 29 -9.32 4.03 -21.49
N TYR A 30 -10.63 4.33 -21.45
CA TYR A 30 -11.38 4.42 -20.19
C TYR A 30 -11.64 3.05 -19.57
N PHE A 31 -12.13 2.08 -20.33
CA PHE A 31 -12.43 0.73 -19.83
C PHE A 31 -11.20 -0.17 -19.84
N GLY A 32 -10.36 -0.12 -20.88
CA GLY A 32 -9.13 -0.91 -20.93
C GLY A 32 -8.09 -0.44 -19.90
N GLY A 33 -7.93 0.87 -19.70
CA GLY A 33 -7.06 1.42 -18.67
C GLY A 33 -7.49 1.02 -17.26
N ARG A 34 -8.77 1.23 -16.91
CA ARG A 34 -9.34 0.82 -15.61
C ARG A 34 -9.27 -0.70 -15.39
N PHE A 35 -9.44 -1.49 -16.46
CA PHE A 35 -9.30 -2.94 -16.37
C PHE A 35 -7.86 -3.34 -16.03
N LEU A 36 -6.87 -2.81 -16.73
CA LEU A 36 -5.46 -3.10 -16.44
C LEU A 36 -5.06 -2.65 -15.04
N GLU A 37 -5.52 -1.48 -14.62
CA GLU A 37 -5.31 -0.96 -13.26
C GLU A 37 -5.83 -1.94 -12.20
N VAL A 38 -7.11 -2.35 -12.28
CA VAL A 38 -7.72 -3.25 -11.29
C VAL A 38 -7.17 -4.68 -11.39
N ALA A 39 -6.90 -5.18 -12.60
CA ALA A 39 -6.49 -6.57 -12.81
C ALA A 39 -5.00 -6.81 -12.50
N PHE A 40 -4.13 -5.83 -12.76
CA PHE A 40 -2.69 -6.00 -12.64
C PHE A 40 -2.04 -5.04 -11.65
N GLU A 41 -2.33 -3.74 -11.71
CA GLU A 41 -1.65 -2.76 -10.85
C GLU A 41 -2.06 -2.93 -9.38
N ARG A 42 -3.36 -3.05 -9.08
CA ARG A 42 -3.86 -3.17 -7.70
C ARG A 42 -3.38 -4.43 -6.97
N PRO A 43 -3.37 -5.64 -7.58
CA PRO A 43 -2.83 -6.83 -6.92
C PRO A 43 -1.30 -6.76 -6.74
N MET A 44 -0.56 -6.27 -7.73
CA MET A 44 0.89 -6.14 -7.63
C MET A 44 1.30 -5.13 -6.55
N SER A 45 0.57 -4.01 -6.43
CA SER A 45 0.76 -3.03 -5.36
C SER A 45 0.65 -3.65 -3.97
N ARG A 46 -0.26 -4.61 -3.76
CA ARG A 46 -0.43 -5.28 -2.44
C ARG A 46 0.73 -6.19 -2.08
N VAL A 47 1.30 -6.88 -3.07
CA VAL A 47 2.50 -7.70 -2.86
C VAL A 47 3.65 -6.80 -2.41
N GLN A 48 3.79 -5.63 -3.05
CA GLN A 48 4.79 -4.62 -2.68
C GLN A 48 4.53 -4.05 -1.27
N GLU A 49 3.28 -3.77 -0.90
CA GLU A 49 2.93 -3.32 0.45
C GLU A 49 3.25 -4.38 1.52
N ARG A 50 2.95 -5.66 1.25
CA ARG A 50 3.25 -6.76 2.17
C ARG A 50 4.76 -6.94 2.35
N GLU A 51 5.53 -6.82 1.27
CA GLU A 51 6.99 -6.86 1.34
C GLU A 51 7.55 -5.64 2.10
N ALA A 52 7.02 -4.44 1.83
CA ALA A 52 7.41 -3.22 2.51
C ALA A 52 7.11 -3.28 4.02
N ASP A 53 5.97 -3.82 4.43
CA ASP A 53 5.62 -4.02 5.84
C ASP A 53 6.58 -4.98 6.54
N PHE A 54 6.92 -6.09 5.89
CA PHE A 54 7.88 -7.05 6.42
C PHE A 54 9.26 -6.42 6.60
N ILE A 55 9.77 -5.77 5.57
CA ILE A 55 11.09 -5.10 5.61
C ILE A 55 11.09 -3.99 6.65
N GLY A 56 10.05 -3.16 6.68
CA GLY A 56 9.88 -2.09 7.65
C GLY A 56 9.89 -2.60 9.08
N LEU A 57 9.20 -3.71 9.36
CA LEU A 57 9.19 -4.35 10.69
C LEU A 57 10.59 -4.84 11.09
N MET A 58 11.34 -5.45 10.16
CA MET A 58 12.72 -5.87 10.43
C MET A 58 13.66 -4.68 10.65
N MET A 59 13.51 -3.60 9.88
CA MET A 59 14.28 -2.37 10.05
C MET A 59 13.99 -1.69 11.38
N MET A 60 12.72 -1.66 11.81
CA MET A 60 12.34 -1.17 13.15
C MET A 60 13.05 -1.95 14.26
N SER A 61 13.08 -3.28 14.12
CA SER A 61 13.81 -4.15 15.04
C SER A 61 15.31 -3.88 15.08
N GLU A 62 15.95 -3.68 13.93
CA GLU A 62 17.38 -3.31 13.84
C GLU A 62 17.65 -1.93 14.43
N ALA A 63 16.71 -0.99 14.26
CA ALA A 63 16.77 0.35 14.82
C ALA A 63 16.37 0.40 16.31
N CYS A 64 16.18 -0.75 16.95
CA CYS A 64 15.90 -0.91 18.39
C CYS A 64 14.55 -0.38 18.86
N PHE A 65 13.61 -0.15 17.95
CA PHE A 65 12.21 0.07 18.28
C PHE A 65 11.54 -1.23 18.71
N ASP A 66 10.44 -1.13 19.44
CA ASP A 66 9.61 -2.30 19.73
C ASP A 66 8.76 -2.63 18.49
N PRO A 67 8.96 -3.79 17.83
CA PRO A 67 8.14 -4.16 16.67
C PRO A 67 6.66 -4.37 17.05
N GLY A 68 6.32 -4.57 18.32
CA GLY A 68 4.95 -4.65 18.80
C GLY A 68 4.18 -3.33 18.65
N ASP A 69 4.87 -2.19 18.71
CA ASP A 69 4.25 -0.88 18.55
C ASP A 69 3.69 -0.67 17.14
N ALA A 70 4.27 -1.32 16.13
CA ALA A 70 3.79 -1.28 14.76
C ALA A 70 2.38 -1.88 14.65
N VAL A 71 2.13 -3.00 15.33
CA VAL A 71 0.81 -3.65 15.36
C VAL A 71 -0.23 -2.69 15.97
N GLY A 72 0.09 -2.07 17.11
CA GLY A 72 -0.80 -1.13 17.77
C GLY A 72 -1.08 0.13 16.92
N PHE A 73 -0.09 0.60 16.15
CA PHE A 73 -0.26 1.70 15.20
C PHE A 73 -1.26 1.34 14.10
N TRP A 74 -1.08 0.20 13.43
CA TRP A 74 -1.96 -0.22 12.35
C TRP A 74 -3.37 -0.59 12.80
N GLU A 75 -3.52 -1.11 14.02
CA GLU A 75 -4.83 -1.29 14.64
C GLU A 75 -5.56 0.05 14.89
N ARG A 76 -4.85 1.12 15.23
CA ARG A 76 -5.45 2.47 15.34
C ARG A 76 -5.85 3.01 13.98
N MET A 77 -5.00 2.86 12.96
CA MET A 77 -5.30 3.24 11.58
C MET A 77 -6.55 2.54 11.07
N SER A 78 -6.66 1.22 11.29
CA SER A 78 -7.85 0.42 10.94
C SER A 78 -9.14 0.99 11.54
N ARG A 79 -9.09 1.38 12.82
CA ARG A 79 -10.24 1.96 13.51
C ARG A 79 -10.61 3.34 12.99
N MET A 80 -9.65 4.12 12.50
CA MET A 80 -9.90 5.43 11.91
C MET A 80 -10.56 5.30 10.54
N GLU A 81 -10.05 4.43 9.67
CA GLU A 81 -10.64 4.16 8.34
C GLU A 81 -12.11 3.73 8.47
N LYS A 82 -12.42 2.84 9.40
CA LYS A 82 -13.81 2.39 9.67
C LYS A 82 -14.75 3.51 10.12
N ARG A 83 -14.22 4.59 10.71
CA ARG A 83 -15.02 5.74 11.18
C ARG A 83 -15.33 6.73 10.07
N GLU A 84 -14.53 6.78 9.01
CA GLU A 84 -14.68 7.75 7.91
C GLU A 84 -15.70 7.31 6.83
N GLY A 85 -16.30 6.12 6.97
CA GLY A 85 -17.62 5.82 6.42
C GLY A 85 -17.69 5.40 4.94
N GLU A 86 -16.58 5.39 4.20
CA GLU A 86 -16.51 4.80 2.85
C GLU A 86 -15.46 3.69 2.83
N GLU A 87 -15.88 2.46 3.17
CA GLU A 87 -15.08 1.27 2.87
C GLU A 87 -15.07 1.07 1.35
N VAL A 88 -14.15 1.75 0.66
CA VAL A 88 -13.82 1.44 -0.72
C VAL A 88 -13.45 -0.04 -0.76
N PRO A 89 -14.08 -0.85 -1.65
CA PRO A 89 -13.79 -2.27 -1.73
C PRO A 89 -12.29 -2.50 -1.82
N GLU A 90 -11.79 -3.50 -1.08
CA GLU A 90 -10.35 -3.69 -0.85
C GLU A 90 -9.57 -3.59 -2.17
N TRP A 91 -10.06 -4.23 -3.24
CA TRP A 91 -9.49 -4.30 -4.59
C TRP A 91 -9.40 -2.98 -5.37
N MET A 92 -10.17 -1.95 -4.97
CA MET A 92 -10.18 -0.62 -5.61
C MET A 92 -9.34 0.41 -4.83
N SER A 93 -8.97 0.12 -3.57
CA SER A 93 -8.14 1.02 -2.77
C SER A 93 -6.67 1.05 -3.22
N THR A 94 -6.06 2.25 -3.18
CA THR A 94 -4.61 2.46 -3.33
C THR A 94 -3.82 2.03 -2.09
N HIS A 95 -4.47 2.04 -0.93
CA HIS A 95 -3.95 1.55 0.35
C HIS A 95 -5.08 0.80 1.07
N PRO A 96 -5.28 -0.49 0.76
CA PRO A 96 -6.34 -1.31 1.33
C PRO A 96 -6.19 -1.52 2.84
N SER A 97 -7.34 -1.78 3.46
CA SER A 97 -7.52 -1.76 4.90
C SER A 97 -6.63 -2.75 5.67
N ASN A 98 -6.43 -2.35 6.92
CA ASN A 98 -5.36 -2.76 7.81
C ASN A 98 -5.45 -4.17 8.41
N GLU A 99 -6.55 -4.91 8.26
CA GLU A 99 -6.76 -6.15 9.04
C GLU A 99 -5.82 -7.29 8.63
N LYS A 100 -5.73 -7.58 7.32
CA LYS A 100 -4.79 -8.60 6.80
C LYS A 100 -3.33 -8.20 7.03
N ARG A 101 -3.04 -6.89 7.05
CA ARG A 101 -1.70 -6.36 7.35
C ARG A 101 -1.35 -6.58 8.81
N VAL A 102 -2.27 -6.27 9.72
CA VAL A 102 -2.13 -6.52 11.16
C VAL A 102 -1.95 -8.01 11.43
N GLU A 103 -2.71 -8.89 10.76
CA GLU A 103 -2.55 -10.34 10.87
C GLU A 103 -1.15 -10.79 10.42
N ALA A 104 -0.71 -10.38 9.23
CA ALA A 104 0.63 -10.70 8.72
C ALA A 104 1.74 -10.15 9.65
N MET A 105 1.58 -8.94 10.19
CA MET A 105 2.53 -8.38 11.16
C MET A 105 2.59 -9.19 12.45
N LYS A 106 1.44 -9.67 12.95
CA LYS A 106 1.39 -10.56 14.13
C LYS A 106 2.11 -11.88 13.85
N GLU A 107 2.02 -12.43 12.64
CA GLU A 107 2.78 -13.62 12.24
C GLU A 107 4.29 -13.37 12.19
N TRP A 108 4.73 -12.18 11.77
CA TRP A 108 6.14 -11.82 11.67
C TRP A 108 6.74 -11.31 12.99
N LEU A 109 5.90 -10.96 13.96
CA LEU A 109 6.32 -10.37 15.22
C LEU A 109 7.36 -11.23 15.96
N PRO A 110 7.23 -12.57 16.09
CA PRO A 110 8.27 -13.39 16.72
C PRO A 110 9.64 -13.25 16.04
N LYS A 111 9.66 -13.23 14.69
CA LYS A 111 10.88 -13.05 13.91
C LYS A 111 11.45 -11.64 14.07
N ALA A 112 10.59 -10.64 14.14
CA ALA A 112 11.00 -9.26 14.38
C ALA A 112 11.60 -9.09 15.78
N MET A 113 11.02 -9.74 16.79
CA MET A 113 11.56 -9.75 18.15
C MET A 113 12.92 -10.42 18.20
N GLU A 114 13.07 -11.60 17.58
CA GLU A 114 14.37 -12.28 17.45
C GLU A 114 15.41 -11.38 16.77
N LYS A 115 15.02 -10.70 15.68
CA LYS A 115 15.90 -9.76 14.97
C LYS A 115 16.37 -8.60 15.86
N ARG A 116 15.48 -8.07 16.70
CA ARG A 116 15.79 -7.00 17.67
C ARG A 116 16.75 -7.50 18.74
N GLU A 117 16.54 -8.70 19.27
CA GLU A 117 17.44 -9.32 20.26
C GLU A 117 18.83 -9.63 19.69
N ALA A 118 18.90 -10.04 18.42
CA ALA A 118 20.15 -10.27 17.71
C ALA A 118 20.90 -8.97 17.36
N SER A 119 20.23 -7.82 17.41
CA SER A 119 20.82 -6.51 17.13
C SER A 119 21.50 -5.94 18.39
N ASP A 120 22.50 -5.07 18.25
CA ASP A 120 23.22 -4.46 19.39
C ASP A 120 22.41 -3.36 20.11
N CYS A 121 21.13 -3.61 20.33
CA CYS A 121 20.20 -2.67 20.92
C CYS A 121 20.46 -2.40 22.40
N ARG A 122 21.26 -3.23 23.07
CA ARG A 122 21.65 -3.02 24.46
C ARG A 122 22.48 -1.75 24.61
N THR A 123 23.44 -1.52 23.71
CA THR A 123 24.29 -0.33 23.75
C THR A 123 23.45 0.92 23.48
N THR A 124 22.64 0.91 22.42
CA THR A 124 21.74 2.01 22.06
C THR A 124 20.71 2.32 23.16
N ALA A 125 20.14 1.29 23.79
CA ALA A 125 19.18 1.44 24.87
C ALA A 125 19.80 2.10 26.11
N SER A 126 21.04 1.72 26.47
CA SER A 126 21.74 2.33 27.61
C SER A 126 22.04 3.81 27.39
N PHE A 127 22.41 4.21 26.17
CA PHE A 127 22.56 5.61 25.79
C PHE A 127 21.22 6.36 25.86
N ALA A 128 20.14 5.79 25.30
CA ALA A 128 18.82 6.40 25.30
C ALA A 128 18.23 6.57 26.72
N GLU A 129 18.55 5.67 27.63
CA GLU A 129 18.17 5.78 29.05
C GLU A 129 18.96 6.88 29.76
N GLY A 130 20.28 6.94 29.52
CA GLY A 130 21.14 8.03 30.00
C GLY A 130 20.63 9.41 29.55
N PHE A 131 20.29 9.53 28.27
CA PHE A 131 19.72 10.74 27.68
C PHE A 131 18.38 11.13 28.32
N ARG A 132 17.43 10.18 28.46
CA ARG A 132 16.14 10.44 29.12
C ARG A 132 16.31 10.87 30.58
N ARG A 133 17.24 10.26 31.30
CA ARG A 133 17.55 10.62 32.69
C ARG A 133 18.15 12.02 32.80
N ALA A 134 19.00 12.41 31.84
CA ALA A 134 19.57 13.75 31.76
C ALA A 134 18.48 14.81 31.47
N LEU A 135 17.61 14.55 30.49
CA LEU A 135 16.46 15.41 30.16
C LEU A 135 15.51 15.58 31.35
N GLY A 136 15.13 14.49 32.02
CA GLY A 136 14.24 14.53 33.18
C GLY A 136 14.82 15.25 34.41
N ARG A 137 16.15 15.39 34.47
CA ARG A 137 16.86 16.14 35.52
C ARG A 137 17.17 17.58 35.14
N GLY A 138 16.86 18.01 33.91
CA GLY A 138 17.17 19.35 33.41
C GLY A 138 18.66 19.62 33.21
N VAL A 139 19.51 18.58 33.21
CA VAL A 139 20.96 18.71 33.05
C VAL A 139 21.32 18.25 31.64
N ILE A 140 21.28 19.17 30.69
CA ILE A 140 21.86 18.95 29.36
C ILE A 140 23.31 19.41 29.45
N VAL A 141 24.24 18.48 29.70
CA VAL A 141 25.67 18.78 29.51
C VAL A 141 25.92 18.74 28.02
N VAL A 142 25.79 19.89 27.37
CA VAL A 142 26.31 20.11 26.01
C VAL A 142 27.83 20.19 26.17
N ALA A 143 28.52 19.13 25.78
CA ALA A 143 29.97 19.16 25.58
C ALA A 143 30.27 19.63 24.15
#